data_AF-A0AAW1BMM3-F1
#
_entry.id   AF-A0AAW1BMM3-F1
#
_cell.length_a   1.000
_cell.length_b   1.000
_cell.length_c   1.000
_cell.angle_alpha   90.00
_cell.angle_beta   90.00
_cell.angle_gamma   90.00
#
_symmetry.space_group_name_H-M   'P 1'
#
loop_
_entity.id
_entity.type
_entity.pdbx_description
1 polymer ?
#
loop_
_entity_poly.entity_id
_entity_poly.type
_entity_poly.pdbx_seq_one_letter_code
_entity_poly.pdbx_strand_id
1 'polypeptide(L)'
;MRSGLQWAEKSIGTLKKIHGKEKFEAKISSLNNDIAKIKTDLSQINSGTLPLLIKENAELLNMPVVKGDFDLQIARQDYYTSRQDQICNQLIKQKASFEFLQLAYEIEFRKLRENSRLLENMVQDLKLSNDILVRTIETVSEPSISLPRTQNSTVESKNIAAHRMCQLLEGRNPKQLFTTYERLEEMAEKLHLDSVSMFDQLVIAGQEQSLLLSKMDADLTILHDSIYCKEESVCLSNQELSEQFQQLEFQLNKINQLIMDFLADIKAKKKVLENNKVQEMERKLCLFFFNNEERLKNIVERLEQQVEAQPNP
;
A
#
# COMPACT_ATOMS: atom_id res chain seq x y z
N MET A 1 -13.97 38.58 -97.74
CA MET A 1 -14.16 37.25 -97.09
C MET A 1 -13.00 36.27 -97.28
N ARG A 2 -12.19 36.34 -98.36
CA ARG A 2 -11.08 35.38 -98.59
C ARG A 2 -9.87 35.51 -97.65
N SER A 3 -9.58 36.70 -97.13
CA SER A 3 -8.39 36.95 -96.31
C SER A 3 -8.50 36.36 -94.89
N GLY A 4 -9.71 36.31 -94.31
CA GLY A 4 -9.96 35.69 -93.01
C GLY A 4 -9.90 34.16 -93.06
N LEU A 5 -10.33 33.56 -94.18
CA LEU A 5 -10.21 32.12 -94.43
C LEU A 5 -8.76 31.68 -94.58
N GLN A 6 -7.93 32.43 -95.31
CA GLN A 6 -6.50 32.13 -95.42
C GLN A 6 -5.74 32.32 -94.10
N TRP A 7 -6.16 33.27 -93.26
CA TRP A 7 -5.57 33.44 -91.93
C TRP A 7 -5.98 32.29 -90.99
N ALA A 8 -7.25 31.89 -91.00
CA ALA A 8 -7.73 30.74 -90.23
C ALA A 8 -7.08 29.43 -90.70
N GLU A 9 -6.90 29.24 -92.00
CA GLU A 9 -6.26 28.06 -92.59
C GLU A 9 -4.76 28.01 -92.32
N LYS A 10 -4.07 29.15 -92.36
CA LYS A 10 -2.68 29.25 -91.86
C LYS A 10 -2.61 28.97 -90.36
N SER A 11 -3.45 29.59 -89.54
CA SER A 11 -3.45 29.39 -88.08
C SER A 11 -3.77 27.94 -87.68
N ILE A 12 -4.70 27.27 -88.36
CA ILE A 12 -4.99 25.84 -88.21
C ILE A 12 -3.81 24.99 -88.70
N GLY A 13 -3.15 25.40 -89.79
CA GLY A 13 -1.93 24.78 -90.30
C GLY A 13 -0.75 24.89 -89.31
N THR A 14 -0.60 26.03 -88.64
CA THR A 14 0.43 26.25 -87.61
C THR A 14 0.12 25.46 -86.34
N LEU A 15 -1.16 25.37 -85.94
CA LEU A 15 -1.62 24.51 -84.84
C LEU A 15 -1.44 23.01 -85.14
N LYS A 16 -1.70 22.57 -86.37
CA LYS A 16 -1.40 21.19 -86.85
C LYS A 16 0.10 20.92 -86.99
N LYS A 17 0.91 21.96 -87.21
CA LYS A 17 2.39 21.90 -87.25
C LYS A 17 3.05 22.02 -85.87
N ILE A 18 2.29 22.14 -84.78
CA ILE A 18 2.83 21.87 -83.45
C ILE A 18 3.12 20.37 -83.41
N HIS A 19 4.34 20.04 -83.87
CA HIS A 19 5.01 18.74 -83.90
C HIS A 19 5.30 18.21 -82.48
N GLY A 20 4.39 18.50 -81.55
CA GLY A 20 4.45 18.09 -80.16
C GLY A 20 3.79 16.74 -79.95
N LYS A 21 2.82 16.31 -80.77
CA LYS A 21 1.99 15.14 -80.42
C LYS A 21 2.81 13.85 -80.28
N GLU A 22 3.62 13.48 -81.27
CA GLU A 22 4.50 12.30 -81.16
C GLU A 22 5.60 12.45 -80.09
N LYS A 23 6.15 13.66 -79.90
CA LYS A 23 7.17 13.93 -78.87
C LYS A 23 6.58 13.90 -77.45
N PHE A 24 5.34 14.33 -77.28
CA PHE A 24 4.57 14.26 -76.04
C PHE A 24 4.08 12.84 -75.79
N GLU A 25 3.66 12.11 -76.81
CA GLU A 25 3.15 10.74 -76.71
C GLU A 25 4.29 9.75 -76.40
N ALA A 26 5.46 9.94 -77.01
CA ALA A 26 6.69 9.23 -76.63
C ALA A 26 7.14 9.59 -75.20
N LYS A 27 7.00 10.86 -74.79
CA LYS A 27 7.35 11.30 -73.42
C LYS A 27 6.35 10.81 -72.37
N ILE A 28 5.06 10.73 -72.70
CA ILE A 28 4.01 10.13 -71.87
C ILE A 28 4.27 8.62 -71.75
N SER A 29 4.65 7.95 -72.85
CA SER A 29 4.98 6.53 -72.83
C SER A 29 6.23 6.26 -71.99
N SER A 30 7.27 7.09 -72.10
CA SER A 30 8.45 7.06 -71.22
C SER A 30 8.07 7.23 -69.76
N LEU A 31 7.29 8.26 -69.43
CA LEU A 31 6.86 8.53 -68.07
C LEU A 31 5.98 7.42 -67.50
N ASN A 32 5.09 6.83 -68.30
CA ASN A 32 4.29 5.69 -67.89
C ASN A 32 5.14 4.45 -67.63
N ASN A 33 6.20 4.25 -68.41
CA ASN A 33 7.15 3.16 -68.21
C ASN A 33 7.99 3.39 -66.94
N ASP A 34 8.41 4.64 -66.69
CA ASP A 34 9.09 5.04 -65.46
C ASP A 34 8.18 4.87 -64.23
N ILE A 35 6.90 5.25 -64.33
CA ILE A 35 5.90 5.03 -63.28
C ILE A 35 5.70 3.54 -63.03
N ALA A 36 5.60 2.73 -64.09
CA ALA A 36 5.47 1.28 -63.96
C ALA A 36 6.70 0.68 -63.26
N LYS A 37 7.90 1.12 -63.65
CA LYS A 37 9.17 0.72 -63.03
C LYS A 37 9.24 1.10 -61.55
N ILE A 38 8.90 2.34 -61.21
CA ILE A 38 8.84 2.81 -59.83
C ILE A 38 7.82 1.99 -59.03
N LYS A 39 6.67 1.65 -59.62
CA LYS A 39 5.63 0.86 -58.95
C LYS A 39 6.10 -0.57 -58.68
N THR A 40 6.83 -1.18 -59.61
CA THR A 40 7.47 -2.48 -59.39
C THR A 40 8.56 -2.40 -58.32
N ASP A 41 9.43 -1.40 -58.36
CA ASP A 41 10.49 -1.21 -57.36
C ASP A 41 9.89 -0.99 -55.95
N LEU A 42 8.82 -0.19 -55.85
CA LEU A 42 8.10 0.06 -54.61
C LEU A 42 7.43 -1.21 -54.08
N SER A 43 6.86 -2.03 -54.96
CA SER A 43 6.30 -3.32 -54.57
C SER A 43 7.39 -4.30 -54.08
N GLN A 44 8.58 -4.28 -54.69
CA GLN A 44 9.71 -5.12 -54.29
C GLN A 44 10.30 -4.71 -52.95
N ILE A 45 10.46 -3.41 -52.71
CA ILE A 45 10.91 -2.88 -51.41
C ILE A 45 9.91 -3.24 -50.32
N ASN A 46 8.61 -3.04 -50.58
CA ASN A 46 7.57 -3.24 -49.56
C ASN A 46 7.31 -4.72 -49.23
N SER A 47 7.40 -5.61 -50.22
CA SER A 47 7.11 -7.04 -50.02
C SER A 47 8.34 -7.90 -49.71
N GLY A 48 9.54 -7.49 -50.16
CA GLY A 48 10.77 -8.26 -49.99
C GLY A 48 11.74 -7.61 -49.02
N THR A 49 12.31 -6.47 -49.41
CA THR A 49 13.46 -5.89 -48.71
C THR A 49 13.12 -5.39 -47.30
N LEU A 50 11.99 -4.69 -47.15
CA LEU A 50 11.61 -4.07 -45.87
C LEU A 50 11.25 -5.13 -44.81
N PRO A 51 10.41 -6.15 -45.09
CA PRO A 51 10.13 -7.20 -44.11
C PRO A 51 11.36 -7.99 -43.68
N LEU A 52 12.29 -8.26 -44.61
CA LEU A 52 13.54 -8.95 -44.30
C LEU A 52 14.42 -8.13 -43.35
N LEU A 53 14.62 -6.84 -43.64
CA LEU A 53 15.38 -5.93 -42.77
C LEU A 53 14.73 -5.77 -41.39
N ILE A 54 13.39 -5.75 -41.31
CA ILE A 54 12.67 -5.71 -40.03
C ILE A 54 12.91 -7.00 -39.26
N LYS A 55 12.86 -8.16 -39.94
CA LYS A 55 13.10 -9.46 -39.33
C LYS A 55 14.53 -9.57 -38.79
N GLU A 56 15.53 -9.19 -39.58
CA GLU A 56 16.94 -9.17 -39.15
C GLU A 56 17.16 -8.24 -37.94
N ASN A 57 16.57 -7.04 -37.95
CA ASN A 57 16.66 -6.14 -36.79
C ASN A 57 15.93 -6.68 -35.56
N ALA A 58 14.79 -7.34 -35.74
CA ALA A 58 14.07 -8.00 -34.65
C ALA A 58 14.90 -9.17 -34.08
N GLU A 59 15.60 -9.94 -34.93
CA GLU A 59 16.50 -11.00 -34.50
C GLU A 59 17.71 -10.44 -33.72
N LEU A 60 18.28 -9.31 -34.15
CA LEU A 60 19.35 -8.61 -33.43
C LEU A 60 18.90 -8.11 -32.05
N LEU A 61 17.68 -7.57 -31.94
CA LEU A 61 17.08 -7.17 -30.66
C LEU A 61 16.80 -8.37 -29.75
N ASN A 62 16.48 -9.53 -30.33
CA ASN A 62 16.26 -10.78 -29.61
C ASN A 62 17.55 -11.55 -29.30
N MET A 63 18.72 -10.98 -29.60
CA MET A 63 20.00 -11.59 -29.22
C MET A 63 20.06 -11.74 -27.70
N PRO A 64 20.49 -12.91 -27.18
CA PRO A 64 20.46 -13.20 -25.74
C PRO A 64 21.20 -12.16 -24.88
N VAL A 65 22.28 -11.57 -25.42
CA VAL A 65 23.06 -10.53 -24.75
C VAL A 65 22.27 -9.23 -24.62
N VAL A 66 21.69 -8.75 -25.73
CA VAL A 66 20.92 -7.50 -25.77
C VAL A 66 19.67 -7.62 -24.91
N LYS A 67 18.97 -8.77 -25.00
CA LYS A 67 17.82 -9.07 -24.14
C LYS A 67 18.22 -9.13 -22.65
N GLY A 68 19.33 -9.79 -22.32
CA GLY A 68 19.83 -9.87 -20.95
C GLY A 68 20.18 -8.50 -20.36
N ASP A 69 20.74 -7.60 -21.17
CA ASP A 69 21.01 -6.21 -20.75
C ASP A 69 19.72 -5.43 -20.48
N PHE A 70 18.69 -5.59 -21.31
CA PHE A 70 17.38 -4.99 -21.06
C PHE A 70 16.70 -5.57 -19.82
N ASP A 71 16.70 -6.89 -19.67
CA ASP A 71 16.14 -7.57 -18.50
C ASP A 71 16.85 -7.09 -17.21
N LEU A 72 18.18 -6.91 -17.25
CA LEU A 72 18.94 -6.35 -16.13
C LEU A 72 18.57 -4.89 -15.84
N GLN A 73 18.37 -4.06 -16.87
CA GLN A 73 17.94 -2.67 -16.68
C GLN A 73 16.53 -2.59 -16.07
N ILE A 74 15.60 -3.41 -16.55
CA ILE A 74 14.24 -3.51 -16.01
C ILE A 74 14.30 -3.96 -14.55
N ALA A 75 15.03 -5.03 -14.23
CA ALA A 75 15.16 -5.51 -12.86
C ALA A 75 15.76 -4.45 -11.91
N ARG A 76 16.71 -3.64 -12.39
CA ARG A 76 17.25 -2.51 -11.63
C ARG A 76 16.20 -1.43 -11.39
N GLN A 77 15.40 -1.09 -12.41
CA GLN A 77 14.32 -0.12 -12.27
C GLN A 77 13.25 -0.61 -11.30
N ASP A 78 12.83 -1.87 -11.41
CA ASP A 78 11.85 -2.49 -10.53
C ASP A 78 12.32 -2.46 -9.07
N TYR A 79 13.61 -2.75 -8.84
CA TYR A 79 14.21 -2.64 -7.52
C TYR A 79 14.13 -1.21 -6.95
N TYR A 80 14.49 -0.20 -7.75
CA TYR A 80 14.42 1.20 -7.31
C TYR A 80 12.99 1.65 -7.05
N THR A 81 12.04 1.30 -7.92
CA THR A 81 10.61 1.60 -7.77
C THR A 81 10.07 0.96 -6.50
N SER A 82 10.35 -0.33 -6.27
CA SER A 82 9.93 -1.03 -5.05
C SER A 82 10.47 -0.36 -3.79
N ARG A 83 11.74 0.06 -3.80
CA ARG A 83 12.35 0.76 -2.66
C ARG A 83 11.77 2.16 -2.45
N GLN A 84 11.43 2.88 -3.53
CA GLN A 84 10.75 4.17 -3.44
C GLN A 84 9.34 4.00 -2.85
N ASP A 85 8.59 2.99 -3.27
CA ASP A 85 7.25 2.71 -2.73
C ASP A 85 7.30 2.39 -1.23
N GLN A 86 8.30 1.61 -0.79
CA GLN A 86 8.51 1.34 0.63
C GLN A 86 8.75 2.63 1.42
N ILE A 87 9.60 3.52 0.93
CA ILE A 87 9.89 4.80 1.59
C ILE A 87 8.63 5.69 1.60
N CYS A 88 7.92 5.78 0.48
CA CYS A 88 6.68 6.55 0.37
C CYS A 88 5.64 6.07 1.39
N ASN A 89 5.43 4.76 1.48
CA ASN A 89 4.52 4.16 2.44
C ASN A 89 4.89 4.48 3.89
N GLN A 90 6.18 4.47 4.23
CA GLN A 90 6.64 4.86 5.58
C GLN A 90 6.41 6.35 5.84
N LEU A 91 6.69 7.22 4.87
CA LEU A 91 6.45 8.67 4.99
C LEU A 91 4.96 8.99 5.14
N ILE A 92 4.08 8.30 4.42
CA ILE A 92 2.63 8.45 4.56
C ILE A 92 2.19 8.05 5.98
N LYS A 93 2.67 6.91 6.50
CA LYS A 93 2.37 6.48 7.88
C LYS A 93 2.86 7.49 8.92
N GLN A 94 4.08 8.01 8.74
CA GLN A 94 4.63 9.04 9.62
C GLN A 94 3.80 10.33 9.57
N LYS A 95 3.42 10.78 8.37
CA LYS A 95 2.58 11.96 8.20
C LYS A 95 1.21 11.79 8.86
N ALA A 96 0.53 10.66 8.64
CA ALA A 96 -0.76 10.39 9.25
C ALA A 96 -0.67 10.34 10.79
N SER A 97 0.41 9.76 11.33
CA SER A 97 0.65 9.72 12.78
C SER A 97 0.87 11.12 13.36
N PHE A 98 1.61 11.97 12.63
CA PHE A 98 1.83 13.36 13.02
C PHE A 98 0.54 14.17 12.98
N GLU A 99 -0.26 14.05 11.92
CA GLU A 99 -1.56 14.73 11.80
C GLU A 99 -2.53 14.29 12.91
N PHE A 100 -2.54 13.00 13.25
CA PHE A 100 -3.30 12.49 14.39
C PHE A 100 -2.86 13.10 15.72
N LEU A 101 -1.54 13.16 15.97
CA LEU A 101 -0.99 13.75 17.19
C LEU A 101 -1.31 15.25 17.29
N GLN A 102 -1.23 15.97 16.17
CA GLN A 102 -1.61 17.38 16.10
C GLN A 102 -3.10 17.57 16.44
N LEU A 103 -3.98 16.74 15.87
CA LEU A 103 -5.40 16.80 16.18
C LEU A 103 -5.69 16.51 17.65
N ALA A 104 -5.04 15.49 18.22
CA ALA A 104 -5.16 15.16 19.64
C ALA A 104 -4.73 16.35 20.52
N TYR A 105 -3.59 16.97 20.21
CA TYR A 105 -3.10 18.17 20.88
C TYR A 105 -4.12 19.33 20.82
N GLU A 106 -4.69 19.59 19.65
CA GLU A 106 -5.69 20.67 19.49
C GLU A 106 -6.97 20.40 20.30
N ILE A 107 -7.42 19.15 20.37
CA ILE A 107 -8.59 18.74 21.15
C ILE A 107 -8.30 18.89 22.64
N GLU A 108 -7.15 18.42 23.11
CA GLU A 108 -6.73 18.57 24.52
C GLU A 108 -6.63 20.03 24.92
N PHE A 109 -6.04 20.86 24.06
CA PHE A 109 -5.93 22.30 24.31
C PHE A 109 -7.30 22.97 24.44
N ARG A 110 -8.27 22.60 23.58
CA ARG A 110 -9.64 23.10 23.69
C ARG A 110 -10.31 22.68 24.99
N LYS A 111 -10.18 21.40 25.38
CA LYS A 111 -10.73 20.89 26.65
C LYS A 111 -10.11 21.59 27.85
N LEU A 112 -8.79 21.81 27.84
CA LEU A 112 -8.11 22.52 28.92
C LEU A 112 -8.62 23.96 29.06
N ARG A 113 -8.85 24.65 27.93
CA ARG A 113 -9.42 25.99 27.92
C ARG A 113 -10.84 26.03 28.49
N GLU A 114 -11.67 25.05 28.12
CA GLU A 114 -13.03 24.93 28.65
C GLU A 114 -13.03 24.65 30.15
N ASN A 115 -12.18 23.73 30.61
CA ASN A 115 -12.01 23.45 32.04
C ASN A 115 -11.56 24.69 32.80
N SER A 116 -10.60 25.45 32.27
CA SER A 116 -10.15 26.71 32.87
C SER A 116 -11.31 27.70 33.02
N ARG A 117 -12.18 27.83 32.01
CA ARG A 117 -13.36 28.68 32.08
C ARG A 117 -14.36 28.21 33.14
N LEU A 118 -14.60 26.89 33.24
CA LEU A 118 -15.47 26.32 34.27
C LEU A 118 -14.94 26.56 35.68
N LEU A 119 -13.64 26.37 35.89
CA LEU A 119 -12.95 26.65 37.15
C LEU A 119 -13.07 28.14 37.53
N GLU A 120 -12.86 29.04 36.57
CA GLU A 120 -12.98 30.48 36.80
C GLU A 120 -14.42 30.87 37.21
N ASN A 121 -15.43 30.27 36.55
CA ASN A 121 -16.84 30.46 36.94
C ASN A 121 -17.11 29.95 38.36
N MET A 122 -16.65 28.75 38.72
CA MET A 122 -16.83 28.20 40.07
C MET A 122 -16.16 29.08 41.15
N VAL A 123 -14.96 29.59 40.87
CA VAL A 123 -14.27 30.53 41.75
C VAL A 123 -15.11 31.80 41.95
N GLN A 124 -15.72 32.32 40.88
CA GLN A 124 -16.57 33.50 40.97
C GLN A 124 -17.86 33.21 41.76
N ASP A 125 -18.50 32.07 41.56
CA ASP A 125 -19.69 31.65 42.31
C ASP A 125 -19.39 31.48 43.81
N LEU A 126 -18.24 30.87 44.14
CA LEU A 126 -17.77 30.74 45.52
C LEU A 126 -17.49 32.09 46.17
N LYS A 127 -16.86 33.03 45.45
CA LYS A 127 -16.66 34.41 45.93
C LYS A 127 -18.00 35.07 46.24
N LEU A 128 -18.98 34.97 45.34
CA LEU A 128 -20.32 35.52 45.57
C LEU A 128 -21.01 34.89 46.80
N SER A 129 -20.94 33.57 46.94
CA SER A 129 -21.50 32.87 48.11
C SER A 129 -20.79 33.29 49.40
N ASN A 130 -19.48 33.45 49.37
CA ASN A 130 -18.70 33.91 50.52
C ASN A 130 -19.07 35.34 50.90
N ASP A 131 -19.21 36.25 49.94
CA ASP A 131 -19.63 37.63 50.19
C ASP A 131 -21.04 37.72 50.78
N ILE A 132 -21.93 36.82 50.38
CA ILE A 132 -23.27 36.68 50.99
C ILE A 132 -23.13 36.18 52.44
N LEU A 133 -22.36 35.12 52.67
CA LEU A 133 -22.17 34.56 54.02
C LEU A 133 -21.54 35.58 54.97
N VAL A 134 -20.51 36.30 54.54
CA VAL A 134 -19.88 37.39 55.31
C VAL A 134 -20.92 38.43 55.69
N ARG A 135 -21.71 38.92 54.72
CA ARG A 135 -22.81 39.88 55.01
C ARG A 135 -23.85 39.31 55.97
N THR A 136 -24.16 38.02 55.88
CA THR A 136 -25.12 37.35 56.77
C THR A 136 -24.57 37.28 58.20
N ILE A 137 -23.29 36.94 58.36
CA ILE A 137 -22.59 36.90 59.65
C ILE A 137 -22.52 38.31 60.25
N GLU A 138 -22.19 39.33 59.46
CA GLU A 138 -22.18 40.73 59.89
C GLU A 138 -23.56 41.17 60.40
N THR A 139 -24.63 40.83 59.66
CA THR A 139 -26.02 41.14 60.05
C THR A 139 -26.43 40.43 61.34
N VAL A 140 -26.04 39.16 61.52
CA VAL A 140 -26.36 38.37 62.73
C VAL A 140 -25.51 38.82 63.93
N SER A 141 -24.34 39.39 63.69
CA SER A 141 -23.44 39.92 64.72
C SER A 141 -23.82 41.33 65.18
N GLU A 142 -24.82 41.97 64.56
CA GLU A 142 -25.32 43.27 65.02
C GLU A 142 -26.03 43.13 66.40
N PRO A 143 -25.59 43.89 67.43
CA PRO A 143 -26.10 43.75 68.80
C PRO A 143 -27.61 44.02 68.96
N SER A 144 -28.23 44.68 67.98
CA SER A 144 -29.64 45.10 67.96
C SER A 144 -30.64 43.94 67.81
N ILE A 145 -30.22 42.73 67.39
CA ILE A 145 -31.12 41.57 67.19
C ILE A 145 -31.15 40.62 68.41
N SER A 146 -30.29 40.86 69.41
CA SER A 146 -30.30 40.10 70.67
C SER A 146 -31.32 40.66 71.69
N LEU A 147 -32.61 40.39 71.47
CA LEU A 147 -33.63 40.63 72.51
C LEU A 147 -33.61 39.50 73.57
N PRO A 148 -33.92 39.79 74.84
CA PRO A 148 -33.57 38.94 75.97
C PRO A 148 -34.49 37.72 76.08
N ARG A 149 -33.88 36.59 76.42
CA ARG A 149 -34.52 35.33 76.81
C ARG A 149 -35.49 35.58 77.97
N THR A 150 -36.78 35.74 77.69
CA THR A 150 -37.80 35.78 78.74
C THR A 150 -38.01 34.37 79.32
N GLN A 151 -37.82 34.31 80.63
CA GLN A 151 -38.08 33.18 81.50
C GLN A 151 -39.58 32.85 81.53
N ASN A 152 -39.87 31.55 81.58
CA ASN A 152 -40.92 30.90 82.36
C ASN A 152 -42.23 31.67 82.58
N SER A 153 -43.28 31.26 81.86
CA SER A 153 -44.65 31.30 82.41
C SER A 153 -45.33 29.95 82.17
N THR A 154 -45.33 29.14 83.24
CA THR A 154 -46.49 28.45 83.80
C THR A 154 -47.49 27.82 82.84
N VAL A 155 -47.48 26.49 82.87
CA VAL A 155 -48.51 25.54 82.46
C VAL A 155 -49.92 26.07 82.74
N GLU A 156 -50.64 26.43 81.68
CA GLU A 156 -52.08 26.67 81.74
C GLU A 156 -52.82 25.43 81.19
N SER A 157 -53.60 24.83 82.09
CA SER A 157 -54.27 23.53 81.98
C SER A 157 -55.57 23.60 81.18
N LYS A 158 -55.48 23.93 79.89
CA LYS A 158 -56.50 23.52 78.92
C LYS A 158 -55.82 22.69 77.86
N ASN A 159 -56.27 21.45 77.74
CA ASN A 159 -55.82 20.36 76.86
C ASN A 159 -55.86 20.70 75.35
N ILE A 160 -55.53 21.91 74.92
CA ILE A 160 -55.45 22.29 73.51
C ILE A 160 -54.28 21.56 72.85
N ALA A 161 -53.13 21.43 73.54
CA ALA A 161 -51.99 20.70 73.01
C ALA A 161 -52.29 19.19 72.88
N ALA A 162 -52.84 18.56 73.92
CA ALA A 162 -53.21 17.15 73.88
C ALA A 162 -54.34 16.86 72.88
N HIS A 163 -55.35 17.73 72.81
CA HIS A 163 -56.46 17.57 71.86
C HIS A 163 -56.02 17.83 70.41
N ARG A 164 -55.09 18.77 70.18
CA ARG A 164 -54.48 19.01 68.87
C ARG A 164 -53.58 17.85 68.46
N MET A 165 -52.90 17.21 69.41
CA MET A 165 -52.07 16.03 69.17
C MET A 165 -52.93 14.79 68.85
N CYS A 166 -54.04 14.59 69.56
CA CYS A 166 -55.04 13.57 69.19
C CYS A 166 -55.67 13.86 67.83
N GLN A 167 -56.01 15.11 67.50
CA GLN A 167 -56.52 15.48 66.18
C GLN A 167 -55.48 15.30 65.05
N LEU A 168 -54.19 15.46 65.34
CA LEU A 168 -53.10 15.17 64.41
C LEU A 168 -52.92 13.67 64.17
N LEU A 169 -53.19 12.84 65.19
CA LEU A 169 -53.10 11.38 65.12
C LEU A 169 -54.37 10.72 64.54
N GLU A 170 -55.56 11.31 64.72
CA GLU A 170 -56.86 10.73 64.33
C GLU A 170 -57.35 11.11 62.91
N GLY A 171 -56.57 11.89 62.14
CA GLY A 171 -56.68 11.91 60.67
C GLY A 171 -58.04 12.30 60.04
N ARG A 172 -58.86 13.16 60.66
CA ARG A 172 -60.20 13.53 60.15
C ARG A 172 -60.37 14.94 59.59
N ASN A 173 -59.30 15.61 59.15
CA ASN A 173 -59.41 16.85 58.36
C ASN A 173 -58.55 16.78 57.08
N PRO A 174 -59.15 16.70 55.88
CA PRO A 174 -58.47 16.46 54.61
C PRO A 174 -57.93 17.76 53.97
N LYS A 175 -57.22 18.59 54.75
CA LYS A 175 -56.41 19.69 54.21
C LYS A 175 -54.99 19.59 54.77
N GLN A 176 -54.24 18.69 54.13
CA GLN A 176 -52.81 18.78 53.85
C GLN A 176 -51.90 19.21 55.00
N LEU A 177 -51.62 18.29 55.94
CA LEU A 177 -50.32 18.31 56.60
C LEU A 177 -49.57 16.98 56.48
N PHE A 178 -50.28 15.86 56.29
CA PHE A 178 -49.67 14.56 56.03
C PHE A 178 -50.30 13.84 54.84
N THR A 179 -50.02 14.34 53.63
CA THR A 179 -50.05 13.56 52.37
C THR A 179 -48.80 12.67 52.22
N THR A 180 -48.12 12.37 53.33
CA THR A 180 -46.72 11.96 53.33
C THR A 180 -46.54 10.49 53.67
N TYR A 181 -47.41 9.84 54.45
CA TYR A 181 -47.14 8.45 54.86
C TYR A 181 -47.40 7.43 53.75
N GLU A 182 -48.56 7.48 53.09
CA GLU A 182 -48.87 6.58 51.96
C GLU A 182 -47.94 6.82 50.76
N ARG A 183 -47.67 8.09 50.40
CA ARG A 183 -46.69 8.41 49.35
C ARG A 183 -45.25 8.07 49.74
N LEU A 184 -44.90 8.11 51.02
CA LEU A 184 -43.59 7.68 51.50
C LEU A 184 -43.47 6.16 51.47
N GLU A 185 -44.55 5.43 51.79
CA GLU A 185 -44.64 3.99 51.63
C GLU A 185 -44.51 3.59 50.16
N GLU A 186 -45.26 4.22 49.25
CA GLU A 186 -45.13 4.03 47.80
C GLU A 186 -43.72 4.37 47.28
N MET A 187 -43.12 5.46 47.76
CA MET A 187 -41.74 5.82 47.37
C MET A 187 -40.71 4.85 47.97
N ALA A 188 -40.93 4.34 49.17
CA ALA A 188 -40.05 3.37 49.80
C ALA A 188 -40.13 2.01 49.09
N GLU A 189 -41.34 1.55 48.73
CA GLU A 189 -41.54 0.35 47.91
C GLU A 189 -40.93 0.50 46.52
N LYS A 190 -41.15 1.65 45.87
CA LYS A 190 -40.51 1.94 44.57
C LYS A 190 -39.00 1.94 44.66
N LEU A 191 -38.43 2.60 45.68
CA LEU A 191 -36.99 2.63 45.90
C LEU A 191 -36.43 1.23 46.20
N HIS A 192 -37.19 0.40 46.94
CA HIS A 192 -36.82 -0.98 47.20
C HIS A 192 -36.79 -1.81 45.91
N LEU A 193 -37.81 -1.70 45.07
CA LEU A 193 -37.88 -2.36 43.75
C LEU A 193 -36.76 -1.88 42.82
N ASP A 194 -36.51 -0.57 42.75
CA ASP A 194 -35.43 0.00 41.95
C ASP A 194 -34.07 -0.48 42.46
N SER A 195 -33.88 -0.58 43.78
CA SER A 195 -32.65 -1.11 44.38
C SER A 195 -32.44 -2.58 44.01
N VAL A 196 -33.48 -3.42 44.10
CA VAL A 196 -33.39 -4.84 43.73
C VAL A 196 -33.06 -5.00 42.25
N SER A 197 -33.74 -4.25 41.37
CA SER A 197 -33.48 -4.24 39.93
C SER A 197 -32.05 -3.80 39.60
N MET A 198 -31.53 -2.77 40.26
CA MET A 198 -30.13 -2.34 40.11
C MET A 198 -29.15 -3.41 40.60
N PHE A 199 -29.44 -4.11 41.70
CA PHE A 199 -28.62 -5.22 42.17
C PHE A 199 -28.59 -6.38 41.17
N ASP A 200 -29.74 -6.75 40.59
CA ASP A 200 -29.81 -7.81 39.58
C ASP A 200 -29.01 -7.45 38.33
N GLN A 201 -29.12 -6.20 37.85
CA GLN A 201 -28.32 -5.71 36.73
C GLN A 201 -26.82 -5.72 37.04
N LEU A 202 -26.42 -5.37 38.26
CA LEU A 202 -25.03 -5.41 38.69
C LEU A 202 -24.49 -6.85 38.73
N VAL A 203 -25.30 -7.82 39.18
CA VAL A 203 -24.93 -9.24 39.17
C VAL A 203 -24.73 -9.74 37.74
N ILE A 204 -25.63 -9.39 36.81
CA ILE A 204 -25.52 -9.76 35.40
C ILE A 204 -24.26 -9.14 34.77
N ALA A 205 -24.04 -7.84 34.97
CA ALA A 205 -22.85 -7.15 34.47
C ALA A 205 -21.55 -7.73 35.05
N GLY A 206 -21.56 -8.12 36.33
CA GLY A 206 -20.42 -8.79 36.96
C GLY A 206 -20.13 -10.17 36.36
N GLN A 207 -21.18 -10.94 36.03
CA GLN A 207 -21.03 -12.23 35.34
C GLN A 207 -20.49 -12.06 33.92
N GLU A 208 -20.99 -11.09 33.16
CA GLU A 208 -20.50 -10.77 31.82
C GLU A 208 -19.04 -10.33 31.84
N GLN A 209 -18.66 -9.49 32.80
CA GLN A 209 -17.27 -9.06 32.99
C GLN A 209 -16.36 -10.24 33.34
N SER A 210 -16.79 -11.14 34.22
CA SER A 210 -16.04 -12.34 34.57
C SER A 210 -15.83 -13.26 33.36
N LEU A 211 -16.87 -13.44 32.54
CA LEU A 211 -16.77 -14.23 31.31
C LEU A 211 -15.82 -13.57 30.29
N LEU A 212 -15.89 -12.26 30.11
CA LEU A 212 -14.97 -11.52 29.23
C LEU A 212 -13.52 -11.65 29.71
N LEU A 213 -13.27 -11.52 31.01
CA LEU A 213 -11.94 -11.70 31.59
C LEU A 213 -11.42 -13.13 31.37
N SER A 214 -12.26 -14.15 31.58
CA SER A 214 -11.87 -15.54 31.33
C SER A 214 -11.51 -15.81 29.87
N LYS A 215 -12.23 -15.17 28.93
CA LYS A 215 -11.93 -15.26 27.51
C LYS A 215 -10.61 -14.58 27.17
N MET A 216 -10.38 -13.38 27.72
CA MET A 216 -9.13 -12.65 27.50
C MET A 216 -7.92 -13.41 28.05
N ASP A 217 -8.06 -14.08 29.20
CA ASP A 217 -7.01 -14.92 29.79
C ASP A 217 -6.72 -16.16 28.93
N ALA A 218 -7.76 -16.79 28.37
CA ALA A 218 -7.61 -17.87 27.41
C ALA A 218 -6.90 -17.41 26.13
N ASP A 219 -7.29 -16.25 25.57
CA ASP A 219 -6.65 -15.66 24.39
C ASP A 219 -5.18 -15.32 24.65
N LEU A 220 -4.85 -14.78 25.84
CA LEU A 220 -3.47 -14.53 26.27
C LEU A 220 -2.66 -15.82 26.39
N THR A 221 -3.27 -16.90 26.91
CA THR A 221 -2.64 -18.22 27.01
C THR A 221 -2.32 -18.77 25.62
N ILE A 222 -3.26 -18.68 24.67
CA ILE A 222 -3.05 -19.12 23.28
C ILE A 222 -1.91 -18.32 22.62
N LEU A 223 -1.89 -17.00 22.83
CA LEU A 223 -0.85 -16.14 22.28
C LEU A 223 0.51 -16.44 22.90
N HIS A 224 0.55 -16.67 24.21
CA HIS A 224 1.75 -17.10 24.93
C HIS A 224 2.30 -18.42 24.37
N ASP A 225 1.44 -19.44 24.23
CA ASP A 225 1.82 -20.75 23.69
C ASP A 225 2.24 -20.69 22.22
N SER A 226 1.74 -19.70 21.46
CA SER A 226 2.15 -19.47 20.07
C SER A 226 3.53 -18.81 19.95
N ILE A 227 3.93 -18.02 20.95
CA ILE A 227 5.21 -17.29 20.97
C ILE A 227 6.32 -18.10 21.65
N TYR A 228 5.96 -18.88 22.66
CA TYR A 228 6.86 -19.72 23.43
C TYR A 228 6.56 -21.19 23.15
N CYS A 229 7.50 -21.87 22.50
CA CYS A 229 7.49 -23.32 22.51
C CYS A 229 7.69 -23.81 23.95
N LYS A 230 7.26 -25.04 24.25
CA LYS A 230 7.21 -25.67 25.58
C LYS A 230 8.52 -25.68 26.40
N GLU A 231 9.63 -25.24 25.81
CA GLU A 231 10.91 -24.94 26.45
C GLU A 231 11.20 -23.45 26.28
N GLU A 232 11.54 -22.74 27.36
CA GLU A 232 11.75 -21.28 27.55
C GLU A 232 12.62 -20.56 26.50
N SER A 233 12.28 -20.68 25.23
CA SER A 233 12.97 -20.10 24.09
C SER A 233 11.90 -19.52 23.16
N VAL A 234 12.07 -18.25 22.81
CA VAL A 234 11.13 -17.53 21.95
C VAL A 234 11.23 -18.15 20.55
N CYS A 235 10.20 -18.84 20.11
CA CYS A 235 10.13 -19.46 18.79
C CYS A 235 9.79 -18.38 17.73
N LEU A 236 10.74 -17.45 17.49
CA LEU A 236 10.60 -16.42 16.45
C LEU A 236 10.84 -16.96 15.03
N SER A 237 11.36 -18.18 14.89
CA SER A 237 11.48 -18.85 13.61
C SER A 237 10.28 -19.75 13.40
N ASN A 238 9.41 -19.41 12.45
CA ASN A 238 8.44 -20.37 11.93
C ASN A 238 9.23 -21.61 11.47
N GLN A 239 8.98 -22.76 12.10
CA GLN A 239 9.72 -23.99 11.87
C GLN A 239 9.70 -24.41 10.39
N GLU A 240 8.59 -24.12 9.70
CA GLU A 240 8.42 -24.35 8.27
C GLU A 240 9.37 -23.49 7.42
N LEU A 241 9.62 -22.23 7.83
CA LEU A 241 10.61 -21.37 7.17
C LEU A 241 12.04 -21.85 7.43
N SER A 242 12.34 -22.31 8.65
CA SER A 242 13.66 -22.85 8.99
C SER A 242 13.99 -24.08 8.14
N GLU A 243 13.04 -24.99 7.96
CA GLU A 243 13.20 -26.16 7.09
C GLU A 243 13.41 -25.77 5.62
N GLN A 244 12.65 -24.80 5.12
CA GLN A 244 12.83 -24.27 3.76
C GLN A 244 14.21 -23.63 3.57
N PHE A 245 14.71 -22.87 4.56
CA PHE A 245 16.05 -22.29 4.50
C PHE A 245 17.15 -23.35 4.50
N GLN A 246 17.02 -24.39 5.31
CA GLN A 246 17.96 -25.51 5.32
C GLN A 246 17.96 -26.27 3.99
N GLN A 247 16.79 -26.47 3.39
CA GLN A 247 16.68 -27.09 2.06
C GLN A 247 17.35 -26.23 0.98
N LEU A 248 17.14 -24.91 1.01
CA LEU A 248 17.75 -23.97 0.08
C LEU A 248 19.28 -23.95 0.23
N GLU A 249 19.79 -23.96 1.46
CA GLU A 249 21.21 -24.01 1.76
C GLU A 249 21.84 -25.32 1.24
N PHE A 250 21.16 -26.45 1.42
CA PHE A 250 21.59 -27.73 0.87
C PHE A 250 21.68 -27.69 -0.67
N GLN A 251 20.67 -27.12 -1.34
CA GLN A 251 20.68 -26.97 -2.80
C GLN A 251 21.79 -26.04 -3.29
N LEU A 252 22.03 -24.93 -2.60
CA LEU A 252 23.11 -23.99 -2.90
C LEU A 252 24.48 -24.67 -2.81
N ASN A 253 24.70 -25.44 -1.74
CA ASN A 253 25.95 -26.19 -1.54
C ASN A 253 26.16 -27.25 -2.62
N LYS A 254 25.09 -27.93 -3.05
CA LYS A 254 25.16 -28.88 -4.17
C LYS A 254 25.55 -28.21 -5.49
N ILE A 255 24.98 -27.03 -5.78
CA ILE A 255 25.33 -26.26 -6.98
C ILE A 255 26.79 -25.80 -6.92
N ASN A 256 27.24 -25.29 -5.78
CA ASN A 256 28.65 -24.90 -5.60
C ASN A 256 29.60 -26.07 -5.84
N GLN A 257 29.26 -27.27 -5.35
CA GLN A 257 30.05 -28.47 -5.60
C GLN A 257 30.10 -28.81 -7.10
N LEU A 258 28.96 -28.79 -7.79
CA LEU A 258 28.91 -29.05 -9.24
C LEU A 258 29.74 -28.03 -10.03
N ILE A 259 29.71 -26.75 -9.68
CA ILE A 259 30.51 -25.71 -10.32
C ILE A 259 32.01 -26.00 -10.13
N MET A 260 32.41 -26.39 -8.92
CA MET A 260 33.81 -26.74 -8.63
C MET A 260 34.27 -27.96 -9.42
N ASP A 261 33.43 -28.99 -9.53
CA ASP A 261 33.71 -30.20 -10.31
C ASP A 261 33.83 -29.87 -11.80
N PHE A 262 32.90 -29.08 -12.38
CA PHE A 262 32.99 -28.64 -13.77
C PHE A 262 34.25 -27.80 -14.04
N LEU A 263 34.63 -26.94 -13.10
CA LEU A 263 35.83 -26.11 -13.24
C LEU A 263 37.10 -26.97 -13.19
N ALA A 264 37.14 -28.00 -12.34
CA ALA A 264 38.21 -28.99 -12.31
C ALA A 264 38.29 -29.77 -13.63
N ASP A 265 37.16 -30.21 -14.18
CA ASP A 265 37.06 -30.89 -15.47
C ASP A 265 37.54 -30.02 -16.63
N ILE A 266 37.13 -28.75 -16.68
CA ILE A 266 37.60 -27.80 -17.70
C ILE A 266 39.10 -27.61 -17.60
N LYS A 267 39.64 -27.46 -16.39
CA LYS A 267 41.10 -27.37 -16.17
C LYS A 267 41.83 -28.63 -16.62
N ALA A 268 41.28 -29.81 -16.34
CA ALA A 268 41.85 -31.08 -16.79
C ALA A 268 41.84 -31.18 -18.33
N LYS A 269 40.70 -30.92 -18.97
CA LYS A 269 40.57 -30.90 -20.44
C LYS A 269 41.49 -29.87 -21.08
N LYS A 270 41.67 -28.70 -20.47
CA LYS A 270 42.61 -27.67 -20.92
C LYS A 270 44.06 -28.17 -20.89
N LYS A 271 44.49 -28.80 -19.78
CA LYS A 271 45.83 -29.39 -19.67
C LYS A 271 46.06 -30.49 -20.71
N VAL A 272 45.04 -31.32 -20.96
CA VAL A 272 45.08 -32.37 -21.98
C VAL A 272 45.27 -31.76 -23.39
N LEU A 273 44.53 -30.70 -23.71
CA LEU A 273 44.69 -29.97 -24.98
C LEU A 273 46.06 -29.28 -25.11
N GLU A 274 46.61 -28.74 -24.02
CA GLU A 274 47.94 -28.12 -24.02
C GLU A 274 49.07 -29.14 -24.24
N ASN A 275 48.91 -30.36 -23.71
CA ASN A 275 49.93 -31.42 -23.80
C ASN A 275 49.81 -32.27 -25.08
N ASN A 276 48.62 -32.37 -25.69
CA ASN A 276 48.37 -33.21 -26.85
C ASN A 276 48.02 -32.36 -28.10
N LYS A 277 49.04 -32.16 -28.96
CA LYS A 277 48.91 -31.42 -30.22
C LYS A 277 47.87 -31.98 -31.19
N VAL A 278 47.62 -33.29 -31.16
CA VAL A 278 46.62 -33.94 -32.03
C VAL A 278 45.20 -33.53 -31.62
N GLN A 279 44.89 -33.59 -30.33
CA GLN A 279 43.58 -33.18 -29.80
C GLN A 279 43.34 -31.67 -29.92
N GLU A 280 44.39 -30.86 -29.82
CA GLU A 280 44.31 -29.43 -30.10
C GLU A 280 43.93 -29.16 -31.58
N MET A 281 44.50 -29.95 -32.49
CA MET A 281 44.21 -29.86 -33.92
C MET A 281 42.79 -30.34 -34.25
N GLU A 282 42.35 -31.45 -33.67
CA GLU A 282 40.97 -31.95 -33.77
C GLU A 282 39.96 -30.91 -33.25
N ARG A 283 40.22 -30.29 -32.09
CA ARG A 283 39.38 -29.21 -31.56
C ARG A 283 39.30 -28.03 -32.52
N LYS A 284 40.42 -27.62 -33.12
CA LYS A 284 40.45 -26.54 -34.11
C LYS A 284 39.66 -26.89 -35.36
N LEU A 285 39.76 -28.13 -35.85
CA LEU A 285 38.97 -28.64 -36.97
C LEU A 285 37.46 -28.63 -36.66
N CYS A 286 37.05 -29.11 -35.48
CA CYS A 286 35.65 -29.03 -35.03
C CYS A 286 35.17 -27.57 -34.92
N LEU A 287 36.00 -26.65 -34.40
CA LEU A 287 35.65 -25.23 -34.34
C LEU A 287 35.52 -24.61 -35.73
N PHE A 288 36.37 -24.99 -36.69
CA PHE A 288 36.26 -24.53 -38.08
C PHE A 288 35.05 -25.13 -38.79
N PHE A 289 34.67 -26.38 -38.48
CA PHE A 289 33.45 -26.99 -38.99
C PHE A 289 32.19 -26.19 -38.63
N PHE A 290 32.09 -25.69 -37.39
CA PHE A 290 30.92 -24.92 -36.97
C PHE A 290 30.99 -23.42 -37.32
N ASN A 291 32.20 -22.84 -37.42
CA ASN A 291 32.34 -21.39 -37.58
C ASN A 291 32.75 -20.94 -38.99
N ASN A 292 33.45 -21.77 -39.79
CA ASN A 292 34.01 -21.37 -41.09
C ASN A 292 34.33 -22.57 -42.01
N GLU A 293 33.37 -22.97 -42.85
CA GLU A 293 33.49 -24.09 -43.80
C GLU A 293 34.63 -23.90 -44.83
N GLU A 294 34.77 -22.69 -45.38
CA GLU A 294 35.83 -22.34 -46.34
C GLU A 294 37.25 -22.53 -45.76
N ARG A 295 37.43 -22.24 -44.47
CA ARG A 295 38.73 -22.36 -43.80
C ARG A 295 39.06 -23.82 -43.48
N LEU A 296 38.04 -24.63 -43.20
CA LEU A 296 38.17 -26.07 -43.03
C LEU A 296 38.61 -26.72 -44.34
N LYS A 297 37.94 -26.40 -45.45
CA LYS A 297 38.26 -26.92 -46.78
C LYS A 297 39.73 -26.65 -47.17
N ASN A 298 40.20 -25.42 -46.97
CA ASN A 298 41.60 -25.03 -47.22
C ASN A 298 42.63 -25.71 -46.30
N ILE A 299 42.26 -26.16 -45.10
CA ILE A 299 43.16 -26.89 -44.20
C ILE A 299 43.20 -28.37 -44.62
N VAL A 300 42.04 -28.96 -44.96
CA VAL A 300 41.94 -30.35 -45.42
C VAL A 300 42.66 -30.53 -46.75
N GLU A 301 42.45 -29.67 -47.74
CA GLU A 301 43.16 -29.73 -49.03
C GLU A 301 44.69 -29.63 -48.87
N ARG A 302 45.19 -28.82 -47.93
CA ARG A 302 46.63 -28.73 -47.64
C ARG A 302 47.18 -29.98 -46.96
N LEU A 303 46.39 -30.63 -46.10
CA LEU A 303 46.78 -31.88 -45.44
C LEU A 303 46.76 -33.05 -46.44
N GLU A 304 45.76 -33.11 -47.31
CA GLU A 304 45.68 -34.08 -48.41
C GLU A 304 46.88 -33.95 -49.35
N GLN A 305 47.23 -32.72 -49.75
CA GLN A 305 48.44 -32.46 -50.55
C GLN A 305 49.74 -32.85 -49.83
N GLN A 306 49.83 -32.69 -48.51
CA GLN A 306 51.01 -33.12 -47.73
C GLN A 306 51.11 -34.65 -47.61
N VAL A 307 49.99 -35.35 -47.58
CA VAL A 307 49.94 -36.83 -47.56
C VAL A 307 50.21 -37.41 -48.94
N GLU A 308 49.71 -36.78 -50.02
CA GLU A 308 50.04 -37.18 -51.40
C GLU A 308 51.50 -36.89 -51.77
N ALA A 309 52.12 -35.87 -51.17
CA ALA A 309 53.52 -35.53 -51.37
C ALA A 309 54.51 -36.36 -50.51
N GLN A 310 54.02 -37.14 -49.53
CA GLN A 310 54.83 -38.16 -48.85
C GLN A 310 54.59 -39.52 -49.51
N PRO A 311 55.57 -40.09 -50.24
CA PRO A 311 55.48 -41.47 -50.68
C PRO A 311 55.44 -42.35 -49.43
N ASN A 312 54.45 -43.24 -49.34
CA ASN A 312 54.49 -44.34 -48.39
C ASN A 312 55.85 -45.07 -48.49
N PRO A 313 56.43 -45.53 -47.37
CA PRO A 313 57.69 -46.26 -47.36
C PRO A 313 57.66 -47.55 -48.20
#